data_AF-A0A176JA92-F1
#
_entry.id   AF-A0A176JA92-F1
#
_cell.length_a   1.000
_cell.length_b   1.000
_cell.length_c   1.000
_cell.angle_alpha   90.00
_cell.angle_beta   90.00
_cell.angle_gamma   90.00
#
_symmetry.space_group_name_H-M   'P 1'
#
loop_
_entity.id
_entity.type
_entity.pdbx_description
1 polymer ?
#
loop_
_entity_poly.entity_id
_entity_poly.type
_entity_poly.pdbx_seq_one_letter_code
_entity_poly.pdbx_strand_id
1 'polypeptide(L)' 'MLTTVHFFDGKNVVLSQMLKRVPSVGEDLKIKGKLGKVSEVIQTDEKNVRVLVAFQSVIKSKAAADNSKKKKR' A
#
# COMPACT_ATOMS: atom_id res chain seq x y z
N MET A 1 20.42 -15.41 -0.96
CA MET A 1 19.52 -15.85 -2.04
C MET A 1 18.62 -14.69 -2.40
N LEU A 2 18.33 -14.45 -3.68
CA LEU A 2 17.44 -13.37 -4.13
C LEU A 2 16.02 -13.91 -4.27
N THR A 3 15.04 -13.17 -3.79
CA THR A 3 13.61 -13.56 -3.84
C THR A 3 12.78 -12.46 -4.49
N THR A 4 11.84 -12.84 -5.34
CA THR A 4 10.86 -11.92 -5.90
C THR A 4 9.75 -11.69 -4.88
N VAL A 5 9.59 -10.44 -4.47
CA VAL A 5 8.56 -10.02 -3.52
C VAL A 5 7.47 -9.26 -4.26
N HIS A 6 6.26 -9.76 -4.14
CA HIS A 6 5.04 -9.17 -4.69
C HIS A 6 4.24 -8.55 -3.54
N PHE A 7 4.11 -7.23 -3.54
CA PHE A 7 3.34 -6.48 -2.57
C PHE A 7 1.88 -6.35 -3.00
N PHE A 8 0.97 -6.81 -2.16
CA PHE A 8 -0.48 -6.82 -2.38
C PHE A 8 -1.19 -5.82 -1.46
N ASP A 9 -2.20 -5.16 -2.02
CA ASP A 9 -3.22 -4.42 -1.29
C ASP A 9 -4.57 -5.10 -1.59
N GLY A 10 -5.03 -5.93 -0.65
CA GLY A 10 -6.13 -6.88 -0.89
C GLY A 10 -5.82 -7.81 -2.06
N LYS A 11 -6.55 -7.67 -3.17
CA LYS A 11 -6.38 -8.48 -4.39
C LYS A 11 -5.46 -7.83 -5.44
N ASN A 12 -5.02 -6.60 -5.22
CA ASN A 12 -4.26 -5.84 -6.20
C ASN A 12 -2.75 -5.92 -5.93
N VAL A 13 -1.96 -6.17 -6.97
CA VAL A 13 -0.49 -6.06 -6.89
C VAL A 13 -0.09 -4.60 -7.03
N VAL A 14 0.56 -4.05 -6.01
CA VAL A 14 0.99 -2.65 -5.98
C VAL A 14 2.42 -2.48 -6.49
N LEU A 15 3.30 -3.44 -6.17
CA LEU A 15 4.70 -3.45 -6.54
C LEU A 15 5.22 -4.88 -6.58
N SER A 16 6.03 -5.20 -7.59
CA SER A 16 6.75 -6.46 -7.68
C SER A 16 8.23 -6.13 -7.86
N GLN A 17 9.09 -6.68 -7.01
CA GLN A 17 10.52 -6.43 -7.11
C GLN A 17 11.34 -7.57 -6.51
N MET A 18 12.55 -7.75 -7.02
CA MET A 18 13.51 -8.69 -6.46
C MET A 18 14.23 -8.06 -5.26
N LEU A 19 14.20 -8.74 -4.12
CA LEU A 19 14.81 -8.29 -2.88
C LEU A 19 15.80 -9.31 -2.34
N LYS A 20 16.80 -8.82 -1.61
CA LYS A 20 17.73 -9.66 -0.83
C LYS A 20 17.13 -10.12 0.50
N ARG A 21 16.12 -9.41 1.00
CA ARG A 21 15.44 -9.66 2.27
C ARG A 21 13.94 -9.53 2.07
N VAL A 22 13.19 -10.46 2.66
CA VAL A 22 11.73 -10.40 2.73
C VAL A 22 11.33 -9.54 3.94
N PRO A 23 10.39 -8.58 3.79
CA PRO A 23 9.85 -7.81 4.90
C PRO A 23 9.18 -8.69 5.95
N SER A 24 9.21 -8.27 7.21
CA SER A 24 8.60 -8.99 8.33
C SER A 24 7.20 -8.44 8.63
N VAL A 25 6.33 -9.28 9.22
CA VAL A 25 4.99 -8.85 9.67
C VAL A 25 5.12 -7.72 10.68
N GLY A 26 4.31 -6.66 10.51
CA GLY A 26 4.34 -5.46 11.35
C GLY A 26 5.37 -4.40 10.96
N GLU A 27 6.26 -4.69 10.00
CA GLU A 27 7.26 -3.74 9.51
C GLU A 27 6.58 -2.57 8.76
N ASP A 28 7.01 -1.34 9.09
CA ASP A 28 6.56 -0.14 8.41
C ASP A 28 7.35 0.05 7.10
N LEU A 29 6.63 0.32 6.01
CA LEU A 29 7.22 0.45 4.70
C LEU A 29 6.53 1.51 3.85
N LYS A 30 7.30 2.08 2.92
CA LYS A 30 6.82 3.10 1.99
C LYS A 30 6.89 2.56 0.58
N ILE A 31 5.74 2.26 -0.02
CA ILE A 31 5.64 1.75 -1.39
C ILE A 31 5.05 2.84 -2.27
N LYS A 32 5.78 3.24 -3.33
CA LYS A 32 5.35 4.25 -4.30
C LYS A 32 4.83 5.54 -3.65
N GLY A 33 5.53 6.03 -2.62
CA GLY A 33 5.15 7.24 -1.89
C GLY A 33 4.08 7.06 -0.81
N LYS A 34 3.42 5.91 -0.72
CA LYS A 34 2.38 5.62 0.27
C LYS A 34 2.96 4.89 1.48
N LEU A 35 2.62 5.34 2.68
CA LEU A 35 2.95 4.65 3.93
C LEU A 35 2.01 3.46 4.13
N GLY A 36 2.57 2.31 4.49
CA GLY A 36 1.84 1.10 4.81
C GLY A 36 2.60 0.22 5.79
N LYS A 37 1.89 -0.77 6.33
CA LYS A 37 2.42 -1.75 7.27
C LYS A 37 2.22 -3.16 6.70
N VAL A 38 3.21 -4.03 6.87
CA VAL A 38 3.07 -5.44 6.50
C VAL A 38 2.03 -6.11 7.39
N SER A 39 0.97 -6.62 6.79
CA SER A 39 -0.07 -7.37 7.48
C SER A 39 0.24 -8.87 7.51
N GLU A 40 0.71 -9.42 6.39
CA GLU A 40 0.92 -10.86 6.26
C GLU A 40 1.99 -11.14 5.19
N VAL A 41 2.74 -12.23 5.38
CA VAL A 41 3.77 -12.69 4.45
C VAL A 41 3.47 -14.14 4.10
N ILE A 42 3.19 -14.40 2.83
CA ILE A 42 2.82 -15.72 2.30
C ILE A 42 3.90 -16.16 1.33
N GLN A 43 4.63 -17.22 1.69
CA GLN A 43 5.58 -17.85 0.79
C GLN A 43 4.82 -18.71 -0.21
N THR A 44 4.87 -18.34 -1.49
CA THR A 44 4.12 -19.05 -2.55
C THR A 44 5.00 -20.11 -3.21
N ASP A 45 6.26 -19.77 -3.48
CA ASP A 45 7.26 -20.70 -4.03
C ASP A 45 8.61 -20.50 -3.32
N GLU A 46 9.62 -21.30 -3.67
CA GLU A 46 11.00 -21.12 -3.18
C GLU A 46 11.58 -19.74 -3.50
N LYS A 47 11.15 -19.12 -4.60
CA LYS A 47 11.69 -17.82 -5.08
C LYS A 47 10.68 -16.67 -5.01
N ASN A 48 9.40 -16.96 -4.81
CA ASN A 48 8.33 -15.96 -4.88
C ASN A 48 7.61 -15.83 -3.53
N VAL A 49 7.51 -14.60 -3.06
CA VAL A 49 6.84 -14.26 -1.81
C VAL A 49 5.78 -13.20 -2.06
N ARG A 50 4.58 -13.43 -1.51
CA ARG A 50 3.49 -12.46 -1.49
C ARG A 50 3.46 -11.77 -0.14
N VAL A 51 3.42 -10.45 -0.15
CA VAL A 51 3.39 -9.62 1.06
C VAL A 51 2.15 -8.75 1.01
N LEU A 52 1.22 -8.98 1.93
CA LEU A 52 0.02 -8.16 2.10
C LEU A 52 0.38 -6.92 2.91
N VAL A 53 0.05 -5.74 2.38
CA VAL A 53 0.34 -4.45 2.97
C VAL A 53 -0.96 -3.70 3.21
N ALA A 54 -1.15 -3.26 4.44
CA ALA A 54 -2.22 -2.33 4.79
C ALA A 54 -1.70 -0.90 4.63
N PHE A 55 -2.20 -0.17 3.64
CA PHE A 55 -1.89 1.25 3.44
C PHE A 55 -2.75 2.13 4.35
N GLN A 56 -2.18 3.24 4.82
CA GLN A 56 -2.99 4.26 5.49
C GLN A 56 -3.94 4.92 4.50
N SER A 57 -5.21 5.08 4.89
CA SER A 57 -6.19 5.78 4.07
C SER A 57 -5.82 7.26 3.97
N VAL A 58 -5.68 7.74 2.73
CA VAL A 58 -5.60 9.19 2.50
C VAL A 58 -7.00 9.72 2.68
N ILE A 59 -7.30 10.24 3.88
CA ILE A 59 -8.54 10.99 4.12
C ILE A 59 -8.43 12.25 3.27
N LYS A 60 -8.95 12.18 2.03
CA LYS A 60 -9.24 13.39 1.27
C LYS A 60 -10.38 14.05 2.04
N SER A 61 -10.05 15.02 2.90
CA SER A 61 -11.05 15.93 3.43
C SER A 61 -11.80 16.48 2.22
N LYS A 62 -13.05 16.05 2.02
CA LYS A 62 -13.95 16.69 1.08
C LYS A 62 -14.04 18.13 1.59
N ALA A 63 -13.33 19.06 0.96
CA ALA A 63 -13.63 20.46 1.11
C ALA A 63 -15.09 20.58 0.69
N ALA A 64 -15.98 20.76 1.66
CA ALA A 64 -17.36 21.09 1.37
C ALA A 64 -17.30 22.34 0.51
N ALA A 65 -17.69 22.22 -0.76
CA ALA A 65 -17.91 23.37 -1.61
C ALA A 65 -19.09 24.13 -0.98
N ASP A 66 -18.76 25.04 -0.08
CA ASP A 66 -19.72 25.94 0.54
C ASP A 66 -20.20 26.90 -0.55
N ASN A 67 -21.24 26.48 -1.26
CA ASN A 67 -21.87 27.24 -2.34
C ASN A 67 -22.76 28.38 -1.79
N SER A 68 -22.52 28.84 -0.56
CA SER A 68 -23.28 29.90 0.11
C SER A 68 -22.89 31.33 -0.29
N LYS A 69 -22.29 31.53 -1.47
CA LYS A 69 -22.08 32.87 -2.03
C LYS A 69 -23.14 33.26 -3.05
N LYS A 70 -24.27 33.68 -2.48
CA LYS A 70 -25.27 34.64 -2.98
C LYS A 70 -24.70 35.72 -3.92
N LYS A 71 -25.32 35.93 -5.09
CA LYS A 71 -25.66 37.30 -5.54
C LYS A 71 -26.94 37.32 -6.39
N LYS A 72 -27.93 38.00 -5.82
CA LYS A 72 -29.21 38.40 -6.40
C LYS A 72 -28.95 39.40 -7.54
N ARG A 73 -29.51 39.19 -8.73
CA ARG A 73 -29.90 40.27 -9.65
C ARG A 73 -31.00 39.78 -10.58
#